data_AF-A0A4R4PPX1-F1
#
_entry.id   AF-A0A4R4PPX1-F1
#
_cell.length_a   1.000
_cell.length_b   1.000
_cell.length_c   1.000
_cell.angle_alpha   90.00
_cell.angle_beta   90.00
_cell.angle_gamma   90.00
#
_symmetry.space_group_name_H-M   'P 1'
#
loop_
_entity.id
_entity.type
_entity.pdbx_description
1 polymer ?
#
loop_
_entity_poly.entity_id
_entity_poly.type
_entity_poly.pdbx_seq_one_letter_code
_entity_poly.pdbx_strand_id
1 'polypeptide(L)' 'TLYVPIPDEAFYRWISAIRHQPSARGELGFRHIDYYTALLTTRGCLAGYPRAAAFHTTPTPELTKLPAP' A
#
# COMPACT_ATOMS: atom_id res chain seq x y z
N THR A 1 7.96 8.60 6.32
CA THR A 1 7.08 7.60 5.67
C THR A 1 5.88 7.35 6.54
N LEU A 2 4.69 7.51 5.99
CA LEU A 2 3.44 7.21 6.66
C LEU A 2 3.09 5.73 6.42
N TYR A 3 2.88 4.97 7.48
CA TYR A 3 2.37 3.59 7.40
C TYR A 3 0.86 3.59 7.67
N VAL A 4 0.09 3.03 6.74
CA VAL A 4 -1.36 2.88 6.87
C VAL A 4 -1.66 1.39 7.02
N PRO A 5 -2.27 0.96 8.14
CA PRO A 5 -2.61 -0.45 8.34
C PRO A 5 -3.60 -0.93 7.28
N ILE A 6 -3.46 -2.18 6.85
CA ILE A 6 -4.37 -2.82 5.90
C ILE A 6 -5.18 -3.89 6.64
N PRO A 7 -6.48 -3.64 6.90
CA PRO A 7 -7.37 -4.65 7.47
C PRO A 7 -7.45 -5.91 6.60
N ASP A 8 -7.71 -7.05 7.22
CA ASP A 8 -7.83 -8.34 6.52
C ASP A 8 -8.87 -8.30 5.41
N GLU A 9 -10.03 -7.71 5.68
CA GLU A 9 -11.09 -7.56 4.68
C GLU A 9 -10.61 -6.80 3.44
N ALA A 10 -9.91 -5.68 3.63
CA ALA A 10 -9.40 -4.87 2.51
C ALA A 10 -8.37 -5.66 1.68
N PHE A 11 -7.49 -6.41 2.35
CA PHE A 11 -6.51 -7.27 1.69
C PHE A 11 -7.16 -8.38 0.88
N TYR A 12 -8.12 -9.12 1.45
CA TYR A 12 -8.80 -10.20 0.73
C TYR A 12 -9.67 -9.70 -0.42
N ARG A 13 -10.30 -8.52 -0.28
CA ARG A 13 -10.98 -7.85 -1.39
C ARG A 13 -10.01 -7.52 -2.53
N TRP A 14 -8.84 -6.97 -2.20
CA TRP A 14 -7.79 -6.69 -3.19
C TRP A 14 -7.28 -7.96 -3.89
N ILE A 15 -6.94 -9.02 -3.14
CA ILE A 15 -6.52 -10.32 -3.70
C ILE A 15 -7.58 -10.88 -4.65
N SER A 16 -8.85 -10.83 -4.24
CA SER A 16 -9.97 -11.35 -5.02
C SER A 16 -10.17 -10.58 -6.33
N ALA A 17 -9.92 -9.27 -6.33
CA ALA A 17 -9.97 -8.46 -7.54
C ALA A 17 -8.77 -8.71 -8.45
N ILE A 18 -7.55 -8.62 -7.92
CA ILE A 18 -6.31 -8.61 -8.70
C ILE A 18 -5.99 -9.95 -9.35
N ARG A 19 -6.42 -11.09 -8.78
CA ARG A 19 -6.16 -12.45 -9.32
C ARG A 19 -6.70 -12.68 -10.74
N HIS A 20 -7.58 -11.83 -11.24
CA HIS A 20 -8.08 -11.90 -12.62
C HIS A 20 -7.08 -11.35 -13.64
N GLN A 21 -5.97 -10.73 -13.21
CA GLN A 21 -4.91 -10.26 -14.08
C GLN A 21 -3.85 -11.36 -14.35
N PRO A 22 -3.37 -11.52 -15.60
CA PRO A 22 -2.32 -12.50 -15.96
C PRO A 22 -1.05 -12.37 -15.11
N SER A 23 -0.63 -11.13 -14.84
CA SER A 23 0.52 -10.83 -13.98
C SER A 23 0.32 -11.38 -12.57
N ALA A 24 -0.86 -11.19 -11.98
CA ALA A 24 -1.19 -11.63 -10.64
C ALA A 24 -1.24 -13.17 -10.53
N ARG A 25 -1.61 -13.87 -11.59
CA ARG A 25 -1.58 -15.34 -11.67
C ARG A 25 -0.20 -15.93 -11.93
N GLY A 26 0.82 -15.10 -12.16
CA GLY A 26 2.18 -15.54 -12.47
C GLY A 26 2.39 -15.94 -13.93
N GLU A 27 1.44 -15.67 -14.83
CA GLU A 27 1.55 -15.99 -16.27
C GLU A 27 2.61 -15.16 -16.98
N LEU A 28 3.09 -14.09 -16.34
CA LEU A 28 4.17 -13.23 -16.83
C LEU A 28 5.51 -13.48 -16.12
N GLY A 29 5.69 -14.66 -15.51
CA GLY A 29 6.96 -15.11 -14.92
C GLY A 29 7.30 -14.55 -13.54
N PHE A 30 6.57 -13.55 -13.04
CA PHE A 30 6.75 -12.99 -11.69
C PHE A 30 5.57 -13.27 -10.76
N ARG A 31 5.88 -13.68 -9.53
CA ARG A 31 4.91 -14.01 -8.47
C ARG A 31 4.38 -12.75 -7.77
N HIS A 32 3.63 -11.93 -8.50
CA HIS A 32 3.19 -10.60 -8.04
C HIS A 32 2.47 -10.63 -6.69
N ILE A 33 1.49 -11.52 -6.51
CA ILE A 33 0.71 -11.59 -5.27
C ILE A 33 1.61 -11.89 -4.07
N ASP A 34 2.52 -12.87 -4.20
CA ASP A 34 3.43 -13.26 -3.11
C ASP A 34 4.39 -12.13 -2.77
N TYR A 35 4.98 -11.50 -3.79
CA TYR A 35 5.89 -10.37 -3.61
C TYR A 35 5.21 -9.21 -2.89
N TYR A 36 4.06 -8.76 -3.36
CA TYR A 36 3.36 -7.64 -2.74
C TYR A 36 2.80 -8.00 -1.37
N THR A 37 2.37 -9.24 -1.15
CA THR A 37 1.98 -9.71 0.20
C THR A 37 3.16 -9.62 1.16
N ALA A 38 4.33 -10.13 0.77
CA ALA A 38 5.54 -10.04 1.58
C ALA A 38 5.96 -8.58 1.84
N LEU A 39 5.84 -7.71 0.82
CA LEU A 39 6.11 -6.29 0.97
C LEU A 39 5.18 -5.66 2.00
N LEU A 40 3.87 -5.87 1.90
CA LEU A 40 2.89 -5.32 2.84
C LEU A 40 3.10 -5.84 4.26
N THR A 41 3.45 -7.12 4.43
CA THR A 41 3.82 -7.70 5.73
C THR A 41 5.08 -7.03 6.28
N THR A 42 6.13 -6.90 5.47
CA THR A 42 7.39 -6.26 5.89
C THR A 42 7.17 -4.82 6.34
N ARG A 43 6.34 -4.06 5.61
CA ARG A 43 5.94 -2.70 6.01
C ARG A 43 5.10 -2.70 7.28
N GLY A 44 4.21 -3.69 7.45
CA GLY A 44 3.43 -3.89 8.67
C GLY A 44 4.32 -4.11 9.90
N CYS A 45 5.34 -4.97 9.79
CA CYS A 45 6.28 -5.24 10.88
C CYS A 45 6.97 -3.98 11.40
N LEU A 46 7.30 -3.03 10.51
CA LEU A 46 7.93 -1.76 10.89
C LEU A 46 6.99 -0.81 11.66
N ALA A 47 5.69 -1.06 11.63
CA ALA A 47 4.66 -0.22 12.25
C ALA A 47 3.77 -0.98 13.26
N GLY A 48 4.10 -2.23 13.60
CA GLY A 48 3.34 -3.04 14.56
C GLY A 48 2.01 -3.59 14.04
N TYR A 49 1.84 -3.70 12.72
CA TYR A 49 0.63 -4.25 12.09
C TYR A 49 0.92 -5.55 11.32
N PRO A 50 -0.06 -6.45 11.14
CA PRO A 50 0.12 -7.62 10.28
C PRO A 50 0.49 -7.25 8.83
N ARG A 51 -0.12 -6.18 8.30
CA ARG A 51 0.14 -5.62 6.97
C ARG A 51 -0.04 -4.10 7.01
N ALA A 52 0.80 -3.37 6.27
CA ALA A 52 0.64 -1.93 6.07
C ALA A 52 1.09 -1.49 4.67
N ALA A 53 0.45 -0.45 4.14
CA ALA A 53 0.96 0.29 2.99
C ALA A 53 1.85 1.43 3.48
N ALA A 54 2.95 1.69 2.78
CA ALA A 54 3.88 2.76 3.09
C ALA A 54 3.75 3.87 2.04
N PHE A 55 3.49 5.09 2.50
CA PHE A 55 3.34 6.27 1.64
C PHE A 55 4.45 7.27 1.92
N HIS A 56 4.93 7.89 0.84
CA HIS A 56 5.76 9.08 0.95
C HIS A 56 4.87 10.28 1.24
N THR A 57 5.24 11.05 2.26
CA THR A 57 4.59 12.33 2.59
C THR A 57 5.56 13.44 2.22
N THR A 58 5.27 14.16 1.14
CA THR A 58 5.93 15.45 0.90
C THR A 58 5.30 16.46 1.85
N PRO A 59 6.09 17.24 2.62
CA PRO A 59 5.52 18.32 3.41
C PRO A 59 4.71 19.23 2.51
N THR A 60 3.42 19.40 2.80
CA THR A 60 2.62 20.45 2.16
C THR A 60 3.27 21.78 2.56
N PRO A 61 3.70 22.64 1.61
CA PRO A 61 4.13 23.97 1.98
C PRO A 61 2.96 24.63 2.71
N GLU A 62 3.22 25.22 3.89
CA GLU A 62 2.18 25.97 4.60
C GLU A 62 1.60 26.99 3.62
N LEU A 63 0.30 26.86 3.32
CA LEU A 63 -0.44 27.90 2.61
C LEU A 63 -0.58 29.05 3.60
N THR A 64 0.47 29.87 3.72
CA THR A 64 0.39 31.15 4.40
C THR A 64 -0.72 31.92 3.68
N LYS A 65 -1.82 32.19 4.39
CA LYS A 65 -2.95 32.96 3.85
C LYS A 65 -2.36 34.21 3.17
N LEU A 66 -2.66 34.38 1.88
CA LEU A 66 -2.35 35.63 1.19
C LEU A 66 -2.99 36.77 1.99
N PRO A 67 -2.28 37.87 2.26
CA PRO A 67 -2.88 39.01 2.90
C PRO A 67 -4.09 39.47 2.07
N ALA A 68 -5.21 39.73 2.74
CA ALA A 68 -6.40 40.27 2.10
C ALA A 68 -6.06 41.61 1.40
N PRO A 69 -6.76 41.95 0.30
CA PRO A 69 -6.51 43.18 -0.45
C PRO A 69 -6.74 44.45 0.38
#